data_AF-A0A4W5R889-F1
#
_entry.id   AF-A0A4W5R889-F1
#
_cell.length_a   1.000
_cell.length_b   1.000
_cell.length_c   1.000
_cell.angle_alpha   90.00
_cell.angle_beta   90.00
_cell.angle_gamma   90.00
#
_symmetry.space_group_name_H-M   'P 1'
#
loop_
_entity.id
_entity.type
_entity.pdbx_description
1 polymer ?
#
loop_
_entity_poly.entity_id
_entity_poly.type
_entity_poly.pdbx_seq_one_letter_code
_entity_poly.pdbx_strand_id
1 'polypeptide(L)'
;MGETFDSEHYRRVLKSHQRFIQELSNHTGYPVSRLLGRNSIWRVYDTLSCQRNHNLTTPGWATQEVLNTLQEISSFEVMFSVVTHKRKEKARLSGGVLLNAILRNFSKAMEQGSTLKFIMYSAHDSTLITLQAALDVYNGLLPPYAACQLFEFYQEDDGSYSLDLYYRNDSSRDPYPTPVPGCETTPCPLTSFTDLVKDVISTDWDTECGLKPSWPNTGVIAALAVAVAILTVALLASIAVFIHQRRNLYSREG
;
A
#
# COMPACT_ATOMS: atom_id res chain seq x y z
N MET A 1 -4.95 7.51 -5.48
CA MET A 1 -4.24 7.13 -6.73
C MET A 1 -4.35 8.15 -7.85
N GLY A 2 -5.45 8.90 -8.01
CA GLY A 2 -5.58 9.93 -9.07
C GLY A 2 -4.42 10.94 -9.06
N GLU A 3 -4.10 11.51 -7.89
CA GLU A 3 -2.98 12.45 -7.69
C GLU A 3 -1.62 11.95 -8.22
N THR A 4 -1.40 10.63 -8.17
CA THR A 4 -0.18 10.02 -8.73
C THR A 4 -0.22 10.12 -10.27
N PHE A 5 -1.22 9.53 -10.91
CA PHE A 5 -1.29 9.43 -12.36
C PHE A 5 -1.72 10.72 -13.07
N ASP A 6 -2.24 11.71 -12.33
CA ASP A 6 -2.56 13.04 -12.84
C ASP A 6 -1.38 14.02 -12.78
N SER A 7 -0.27 13.62 -12.17
CA SER A 7 0.93 14.46 -12.07
C SER A 7 1.51 14.82 -13.44
N GLU A 8 2.09 16.02 -13.54
CA GLU A 8 2.73 16.49 -14.77
C GLU A 8 3.87 15.57 -15.20
N HIS A 9 4.65 15.06 -14.24
CA HIS A 9 5.76 14.16 -14.52
C HIS A 9 5.30 12.87 -15.20
N TYR A 10 4.26 12.22 -14.67
CA TYR A 10 3.69 11.03 -15.28
C TYR A 10 3.21 11.28 -16.71
N ARG A 11 2.44 12.36 -16.90
CA ARG A 11 1.91 12.75 -18.22
C ARG A 11 3.03 13.06 -19.22
N ARG A 12 4.13 13.67 -18.77
CA ARG A 12 5.29 13.98 -19.61
C ARG A 12 5.98 12.72 -20.15
N VAL A 13 6.18 11.72 -19.30
CA VAL A 13 6.80 10.44 -19.69
C VAL A 13 5.90 9.65 -20.65
N LEU A 14 4.58 9.63 -20.42
CA LEU A 14 3.68 9.00 -21.39
C LEU A 14 3.66 9.76 -22.73
N LYS A 15 3.74 11.10 -22.70
CA LYS A 15 3.80 11.91 -23.91
C LYS A 15 5.07 11.68 -24.72
N SER A 16 6.22 11.39 -24.09
CA SER A 16 7.44 11.06 -24.83
C SER A 16 7.32 9.75 -25.61
N HIS A 17 6.40 8.86 -25.20
CA HIS A 17 6.10 7.60 -25.88
C HIS A 17 4.87 7.67 -26.81
N GLN A 18 4.34 8.87 -27.09
CA GLN A 18 3.08 9.02 -27.82
C GLN A 18 3.09 8.33 -29.20
N ARG A 19 4.18 8.44 -29.95
CA ARG A 19 4.31 7.79 -31.26
C ARG A 19 4.24 6.27 -31.14
N PHE A 20 5.00 5.70 -30.20
CA PHE A 20 4.99 4.27 -29.92
C PHE A 20 3.60 3.78 -29.51
N ILE A 21 2.89 4.53 -28.65
CA ILE A 21 1.53 4.19 -28.22
C ILE A 21 0.54 4.23 -29.39
N GLN A 22 0.71 5.16 -30.34
CA GLN A 22 -0.12 5.22 -31.55
C GLN A 22 0.14 4.03 -32.48
N GLU A 23 1.40 3.66 -32.69
CA GLU A 23 1.77 2.46 -33.47
C GLU A 23 1.22 1.19 -32.80
N LEU A 24 1.36 1.08 -31.47
CA LEU A 24 0.82 -0.02 -30.67
C LEU A 24 -0.70 -0.12 -30.76
N SER A 25 -1.42 1.02 -30.82
CA SER A 25 -2.87 1.05 -31.03
C SER A 25 -3.27 0.37 -32.34
N ASN A 26 -2.56 0.70 -33.44
CA ASN A 26 -2.81 0.10 -34.75
C ASN A 26 -2.55 -1.41 -34.77
N HIS A 27 -1.51 -1.85 -34.06
CA HIS A 27 -1.13 -3.27 -34.02
C HIS A 27 -2.02 -4.13 -33.12
N THR A 28 -2.46 -3.59 -31.98
CA THR A 28 -3.23 -4.33 -30.97
C THR A 28 -4.74 -4.22 -31.15
N GLY A 29 -5.20 -3.22 -31.91
CA GLY A 29 -6.63 -2.89 -32.04
C GLY A 29 -7.21 -2.19 -30.81
N TYR A 30 -6.42 -1.94 -29.76
CA TYR A 30 -6.85 -1.13 -28.64
C TYR A 30 -6.85 0.36 -29.01
N PRO A 31 -7.87 1.14 -28.64
CA PRO A 31 -7.82 2.58 -28.84
C PRO A 31 -6.74 3.20 -27.95
N VAL A 32 -6.09 4.26 -28.42
CA VAL A 32 -5.05 5.00 -27.66
C VAL A 32 -5.53 5.38 -26.26
N SER A 33 -6.78 5.80 -26.09
CA SER A 33 -7.36 6.12 -24.77
C SER A 33 -7.34 4.95 -23.80
N ARG A 34 -7.50 3.72 -24.29
CA ARG A 34 -7.39 2.50 -23.49
C ARG A 34 -5.93 2.18 -23.17
N LEU A 35 -5.01 2.35 -24.11
CA LEU A 35 -3.58 2.12 -23.90
C LEU A 35 -2.96 3.11 -22.89
N LEU A 36 -3.48 4.33 -22.82
CA LEU A 36 -3.13 5.31 -21.78
C LEU A 36 -3.77 4.98 -20.41
N GLY A 37 -4.66 3.99 -20.37
CA GLY A 37 -5.22 3.46 -19.13
C GLY A 37 -4.20 2.63 -18.35
N ARG A 38 -4.30 2.69 -17.02
CA ARG A 38 -3.40 1.98 -16.10
C ARG A 38 -3.29 0.49 -16.43
N ASN A 39 -2.07 -0.02 -16.46
CA ASN A 39 -1.72 -1.43 -16.70
C ASN A 39 -2.09 -1.95 -18.10
N SER A 40 -2.57 -1.11 -19.02
CA SER A 40 -2.94 -1.56 -20.37
C SER A 40 -1.70 -1.95 -21.19
N ILE A 41 -0.63 -1.17 -21.10
CA ILE A 41 0.64 -1.47 -21.78
C ILE A 41 1.28 -2.73 -21.16
N TRP A 42 1.25 -2.85 -19.83
CA TRP A 42 1.70 -4.06 -19.12
C TRP A 42 0.99 -5.33 -19.59
N ARG A 43 -0.32 -5.29 -19.88
CA ARG A 43 -1.04 -6.47 -20.41
C ARG A 43 -0.52 -6.92 -21.77
N VAL A 44 -0.16 -5.97 -22.64
CA VAL A 44 0.43 -6.30 -23.95
C VAL A 44 1.82 -6.88 -23.76
N TYR A 45 2.63 -6.26 -22.91
CA TYR A 45 3.96 -6.76 -22.52
C TYR A 45 3.91 -8.19 -21.99
N ASP A 46 3.05 -8.45 -21.00
CA ASP A 46 2.91 -9.73 -20.31
C ASP A 46 2.49 -10.84 -21.29
N THR A 47 1.49 -10.55 -22.13
CA THR A 47 1.01 -11.50 -23.14
C THR A 47 2.13 -11.90 -24.12
N LEU A 48 2.83 -10.91 -24.69
CA LEU A 48 3.90 -11.16 -25.66
C LEU A 48 5.11 -11.85 -25.01
N SER A 49 5.45 -11.49 -23.77
CA SER A 49 6.53 -12.12 -23.01
C SER A 49 6.22 -13.59 -22.71
N CYS A 50 4.99 -13.89 -22.30
CA CYS A 50 4.53 -15.26 -22.10
C CYS A 50 4.62 -16.08 -23.38
N GLN A 51 4.16 -15.54 -24.51
CA GLN A 51 4.26 -16.19 -25.82
C GLN A 51 5.71 -16.52 -26.18
N ARG A 52 6.62 -15.56 -26.02
CA ARG A 52 8.06 -15.78 -26.30
C ARG A 52 8.70 -16.82 -25.38
N ASN A 53 8.42 -16.75 -24.08
CA ASN A 53 8.96 -17.71 -23.12
C ASN A 53 8.51 -19.15 -23.39
N HIS A 54 7.39 -19.34 -24.10
CA HIS A 54 6.88 -20.64 -24.52
C HIS A 54 7.18 -20.96 -26.00
N ASN A 55 8.10 -20.22 -26.64
CA ASN A 55 8.47 -20.40 -28.05
C ASN A 55 7.28 -20.35 -29.02
N LEU A 56 6.22 -19.61 -28.68
CA LEU A 56 5.08 -19.40 -29.56
C LEU A 56 5.40 -18.35 -30.62
N THR A 57 4.77 -18.48 -31.78
CA THR A 57 4.88 -17.47 -32.84
C THR A 57 4.22 -16.16 -32.40
N THR A 58 5.03 -15.11 -32.25
CA THR A 58 4.54 -13.75 -31.98
C THR A 58 4.25 -12.99 -33.28
N PRO A 59 3.38 -11.97 -33.26
CA PRO A 59 3.19 -11.08 -34.40
C PRO A 59 4.50 -10.46 -34.89
N GLY A 60 4.63 -10.23 -36.21
CA GLY A 60 5.88 -9.71 -36.80
C GLY A 60 6.32 -8.33 -36.30
N TRP A 61 5.39 -7.51 -35.79
CA TRP A 61 5.68 -6.21 -35.19
C TRP A 61 6.23 -6.32 -33.75
N ALA A 62 6.03 -7.45 -33.07
CA ALA A 62 6.46 -7.66 -31.69
C ALA A 62 7.95 -8.03 -31.65
N THR A 63 8.81 -7.11 -32.09
CA THR A 63 10.27 -7.26 -32.08
C THR A 63 10.85 -7.16 -30.66
N GLN A 64 12.14 -7.49 -30.49
CA GLN A 64 12.79 -7.35 -29.17
C GLN A 64 12.81 -5.88 -28.71
N GLU A 65 12.99 -4.94 -29.64
CA GLU A 65 12.93 -3.51 -29.37
C GLU A 65 11.55 -3.10 -28.84
N VAL A 66 10.47 -3.55 -29.48
CA VAL A 66 9.09 -3.30 -29.01
C VAL A 66 8.88 -3.86 -27.62
N LEU A 67 9.34 -5.08 -27.33
CA LEU A 67 9.24 -5.65 -25.98
C LEU A 67 10.04 -4.87 -24.94
N ASN A 68 11.23 -4.39 -25.28
CA ASN A 68 12.03 -3.57 -24.37
C ASN A 68 11.30 -2.25 -24.05
N THR A 69 10.72 -1.58 -25.05
CA THR A 69 9.92 -0.35 -24.83
C THR A 69 8.66 -0.64 -24.01
N LEU A 70 7.96 -1.75 -24.28
CA LEU A 70 6.82 -2.19 -23.48
C LEU A 70 7.22 -2.43 -22.01
N GLN A 71 8.35 -3.09 -21.78
CA GLN A 71 8.89 -3.36 -20.44
C GLN A 71 9.28 -2.07 -19.73
N GLU A 72 9.94 -1.14 -20.41
CA GLU A 72 10.36 0.15 -19.87
C GLU A 72 9.15 0.96 -19.39
N ILE A 73 8.14 1.14 -20.24
CA ILE A 73 6.92 1.86 -19.87
C ILE A 73 6.20 1.15 -18.72
N SER A 74 6.11 -0.18 -18.75
CA SER A 74 5.44 -0.95 -17.69
C SER A 74 6.17 -0.85 -16.35
N SER A 75 7.50 -0.94 -16.36
CA SER A 75 8.34 -0.79 -15.17
C SER A 75 8.21 0.61 -14.58
N PHE A 76 8.19 1.64 -15.44
CA PHE A 76 7.92 3.02 -15.06
C PHE A 76 6.54 3.17 -14.41
N GLU A 77 5.47 2.70 -15.05
CA GLU A 77 4.11 2.80 -14.50
C GLU A 77 4.00 2.14 -13.11
N VAL A 78 4.56 0.95 -12.96
CA VAL A 78 4.59 0.21 -11.70
C VAL A 78 5.37 0.97 -10.63
N MET A 79 6.61 1.38 -10.92
CA MET A 79 7.45 2.14 -10.00
C MET A 79 6.77 3.45 -9.56
N PHE A 80 6.20 4.17 -10.53
CA PHE A 80 5.49 5.42 -10.28
C PHE A 80 4.27 5.21 -9.38
N SER A 81 3.58 4.07 -9.54
CA SER A 81 2.40 3.73 -8.75
C SER A 81 2.71 3.52 -7.27
N VAL A 82 3.89 2.99 -6.92
CA VAL A 82 4.25 2.63 -5.52
C VAL A 82 5.25 3.57 -4.85
N VAL A 83 6.21 4.16 -5.58
CA VAL A 83 7.33 4.93 -4.97
C VAL A 83 7.14 6.45 -5.01
N THR A 84 6.68 7.04 -6.12
CA THR A 84 6.88 8.48 -6.37
C THR A 84 6.06 9.42 -5.47
N HIS A 85 4.78 9.12 -5.26
CA HIS A 85 3.86 9.98 -4.50
C HIS A 85 3.33 9.25 -3.28
N LYS A 86 3.54 9.82 -2.09
CA LYS A 86 3.06 9.27 -0.81
C LYS A 86 3.45 7.80 -0.59
N ARG A 87 4.73 7.44 -0.86
CA ARG A 87 5.25 6.06 -0.72
C ARG A 87 4.83 5.42 0.60
N LYS A 88 5.12 6.08 1.73
CA LYS A 88 4.83 5.55 3.07
C LYS A 88 3.34 5.26 3.27
N GLU A 89 2.46 6.21 2.92
CA GLU A 89 1.00 6.03 2.99
C GLU A 89 0.54 4.84 2.14
N LYS A 90 1.04 4.73 0.89
CA LYS A 90 0.73 3.58 0.02
C LYS A 90 1.27 2.27 0.59
N ALA A 91 2.48 2.27 1.14
CA ALA A 91 3.10 1.10 1.75
C ALA A 91 2.28 0.60 2.94
N ARG A 92 1.82 1.49 3.84
CA ARG A 92 0.92 1.15 4.97
C ARG A 92 -0.32 0.38 4.52
N LEU A 93 -0.85 0.75 3.35
CA LEU A 93 -2.07 0.15 2.79
C LEU A 93 -1.80 -1.03 1.85
N SER A 94 -0.54 -1.41 1.61
CA SER A 94 -0.16 -2.48 0.68
C SER A 94 0.95 -3.38 1.25
N GLY A 95 2.20 -3.22 0.83
CA GLY A 95 3.32 -4.09 1.20
C GLY A 95 3.65 -4.10 2.70
N GLY A 96 3.32 -3.02 3.40
CA GLY A 96 3.43 -2.89 4.86
C GLY A 96 2.60 -3.91 5.62
N VAL A 97 1.50 -4.40 5.03
CA VAL A 97 0.67 -5.46 5.62
C VAL A 97 1.45 -6.78 5.71
N LEU A 98 2.13 -7.16 4.61
CA LEU A 98 2.97 -8.36 4.59
C LEU A 98 4.21 -8.18 5.47
N LEU A 99 4.84 -6.99 5.44
CA LEU A 99 5.99 -6.69 6.30
C LEU A 99 5.64 -6.82 7.79
N ASN A 100 4.46 -6.35 8.21
CA ASN A 100 3.96 -6.53 9.57
C ASN A 100 3.74 -8.01 9.93
N ALA A 101 3.23 -8.81 9.00
CA ALA A 101 3.08 -10.25 9.20
C ALA A 101 4.44 -10.95 9.41
N ILE A 102 5.45 -10.57 8.63
CA ILE A 102 6.83 -11.07 8.76
C ILE A 102 7.42 -10.70 10.13
N LEU A 103 7.32 -9.43 10.54
CA LEU A 103 7.79 -8.98 11.86
C LEU A 103 7.13 -9.73 13.01
N ARG A 104 5.82 -9.97 12.92
CA ARG A 104 5.08 -10.76 13.92
C ARG A 104 5.57 -12.21 14.00
N ASN A 105 6.06 -12.79 12.90
CA ASN A 105 6.66 -14.12 12.95
C ASN A 105 8.01 -14.10 13.69
N PHE A 106 8.82 -13.05 13.53
CA PHE A 106 10.06 -12.88 14.30
C PHE A 106 9.76 -12.73 15.79
N SER A 107 8.78 -11.88 16.17
CA SER A 107 8.37 -11.75 17.58
C SER A 107 7.92 -13.09 18.17
N LYS A 108 7.13 -13.87 17.44
CA LYS A 108 6.72 -15.22 17.88
C LYS A 108 7.90 -16.19 18.03
N ALA A 109 8.87 -16.12 17.13
CA ALA A 109 10.08 -16.95 17.21
C ALA A 109 10.88 -16.63 18.48
N MET A 110 10.97 -15.35 18.86
CA MET A 110 11.64 -14.90 20.08
C MET A 110 10.90 -15.30 21.36
N GLU A 111 9.59 -15.06 21.44
CA GLU A 111 8.81 -15.20 22.68
C GLU A 111 8.46 -16.64 23.04
N GLN A 112 8.23 -17.50 22.03
CA GLN A 112 7.58 -18.80 22.24
C GLN A 112 8.49 -20.00 21.98
N GLY A 113 9.76 -19.77 21.67
CA GLY A 113 10.67 -20.84 21.26
C GLY A 113 10.12 -21.63 20.07
N SER A 114 9.48 -20.94 19.13
CA SER A 114 8.80 -21.56 17.99
C SER A 114 9.72 -22.55 17.29
N THR A 115 9.26 -23.78 17.09
CA THR A 115 9.99 -24.79 16.33
C THR A 115 9.98 -24.50 14.82
N LEU A 116 9.18 -23.52 14.39
CA LEU A 116 9.07 -23.14 12.98
C LEU A 116 10.33 -22.38 12.54
N LYS A 117 11.13 -23.01 11.68
CA LYS A 117 12.38 -22.45 11.15
C LYS A 117 12.25 -21.79 9.78
N PHE A 118 11.13 -22.00 9.08
CA PHE A 118 10.95 -21.52 7.72
C PHE A 118 9.48 -21.20 7.44
N ILE A 119 9.24 -20.06 6.79
CA ILE A 119 7.92 -19.60 6.36
C ILE A 119 8.05 -19.15 4.92
N MET A 120 7.20 -19.68 4.04
CA MET A 120 7.19 -19.36 2.62
C MET A 120 5.86 -18.73 2.21
N TYR A 121 5.93 -17.54 1.64
CA TYR A 121 4.79 -16.85 1.03
C TYR A 121 4.87 -16.99 -0.49
N SER A 122 4.13 -17.93 -1.06
CA SER A 122 3.97 -18.04 -2.51
C SER A 122 2.95 -17.01 -3.00
N ALA A 123 3.40 -16.05 -3.81
CA ALA A 123 2.58 -14.89 -4.18
C ALA A 123 2.91 -14.40 -5.60
N HIS A 124 2.72 -13.10 -5.85
CA HIS A 124 2.85 -12.47 -7.16
C HIS A 124 4.01 -11.48 -7.21
N ASP A 125 4.38 -11.06 -8.42
CA ASP A 125 5.30 -9.94 -8.68
C ASP A 125 4.87 -8.66 -7.94
N SER A 126 3.58 -8.33 -7.97
CA SER A 126 2.98 -7.21 -7.24
C SER A 126 3.18 -7.29 -5.73
N THR A 127 3.24 -8.50 -5.16
CA THR A 127 3.57 -8.71 -3.75
C THR A 127 5.01 -8.32 -3.46
N LEU A 128 5.96 -8.77 -4.29
CA LEU A 128 7.37 -8.40 -4.15
C LEU A 128 7.58 -6.89 -4.35
N ILE A 129 6.98 -6.32 -5.40
CA ILE A 129 7.05 -4.88 -5.70
C ILE A 129 6.61 -4.05 -4.51
N THR A 130 5.43 -4.34 -3.95
CA THR A 130 4.89 -3.56 -2.84
C THR A 130 5.65 -3.78 -1.54
N LEU A 131 6.12 -5.01 -1.26
CA LEU A 131 6.97 -5.32 -0.11
C LEU A 131 8.31 -4.58 -0.19
N GLN A 132 8.98 -4.64 -1.33
CA GLN A 132 10.26 -3.94 -1.55
C GLN A 132 10.08 -2.42 -1.55
N ALA A 133 8.95 -1.90 -2.04
CA ALA A 133 8.62 -0.48 -1.92
C ALA A 133 8.33 -0.06 -0.47
N ALA A 134 7.79 -0.94 0.38
CA ALA A 134 7.61 -0.69 1.81
C ALA A 134 8.97 -0.62 2.53
N LEU A 135 9.85 -1.58 2.23
CA LEU A 135 11.25 -1.64 2.70
C LEU A 135 12.16 -0.53 2.15
N ASP A 136 11.70 0.20 1.13
CA ASP A 136 12.46 1.24 0.41
C ASP A 136 13.69 0.71 -0.35
N VAL A 137 13.58 -0.51 -0.87
CA VAL A 137 14.65 -1.23 -1.60
C VAL A 137 14.25 -1.67 -3.02
N TYR A 138 13.07 -1.26 -3.49
CA TYR A 138 12.60 -1.61 -4.82
C TYR A 138 13.48 -0.96 -5.91
N ASN A 139 14.04 -1.79 -6.80
CA ASN A 139 14.99 -1.37 -7.82
C ASN A 139 14.33 -0.79 -9.09
N GLY A 140 13.00 -0.70 -9.14
CA GLY A 140 12.26 -0.16 -10.29
C GLY A 140 12.02 -1.15 -11.42
N LEU A 141 12.51 -2.39 -11.33
CA LEU A 141 12.38 -3.42 -12.35
C LEU A 141 11.26 -4.42 -12.01
N LEU A 142 10.54 -4.89 -13.02
CA LEU A 142 9.56 -5.96 -12.84
C LEU A 142 10.25 -7.24 -12.31
N PRO A 143 9.76 -7.84 -11.20
CA PRO A 143 10.30 -9.09 -10.71
C PRO A 143 10.21 -10.21 -11.76
N PRO A 144 11.32 -10.92 -12.06
CA PRO A 144 11.27 -12.06 -12.96
C PRO A 144 10.53 -13.26 -12.31
N TYR A 145 10.19 -14.27 -13.11
CA TYR A 145 9.64 -15.51 -12.58
C TYR A 145 10.56 -16.13 -11.54
N ALA A 146 9.93 -16.69 -10.50
CA ALA A 146 10.61 -17.29 -9.34
C ALA A 146 11.55 -16.34 -8.58
N ALA A 147 11.41 -15.02 -8.77
CA ALA A 147 12.08 -14.04 -7.91
C ALA A 147 11.64 -14.23 -6.46
N CYS A 148 12.57 -14.03 -5.53
CA CYS A 148 12.33 -14.26 -4.11
C CYS A 148 13.00 -13.18 -3.26
N GLN A 149 12.22 -12.54 -2.39
CA GLN A 149 12.73 -11.71 -1.31
C GLN A 149 12.93 -12.60 -0.08
N LEU A 150 14.18 -12.72 0.36
CA LEU A 150 14.59 -13.48 1.52
C LEU A 150 14.75 -12.55 2.72
N PHE A 151 14.39 -13.09 3.89
CA PHE A 151 14.65 -12.51 5.21
C PHE A 151 15.31 -13.60 6.03
N GLU A 152 16.56 -13.41 6.38
CA GLU A 152 17.30 -14.30 7.27
C GLU A 152 17.30 -13.68 8.66
N PHE A 153 16.88 -14.43 9.67
CA PHE A 153 16.70 -13.95 11.03
C PHE A 153 17.65 -14.70 11.95
N TYR A 154 18.55 -13.97 12.61
CA TYR A 154 19.61 -14.55 13.42
C TYR A 154 19.42 -14.23 14.90
N GLN A 155 19.89 -15.16 15.74
CA GLN A 155 20.16 -14.91 17.14
C GLN A 155 21.66 -14.79 17.30
N GLU A 156 22.12 -13.65 17.79
CA GLU A 156 23.52 -13.32 17.98
C GLU A 156 24.09 -13.95 19.27
N ASP A 157 25.42 -14.00 19.38
CA ASP A 157 26.11 -14.59 20.53
C ASP A 157 25.80 -13.89 21.86
N ASP A 158 25.48 -12.59 21.82
CA ASP A 158 25.07 -11.80 22.98
C ASP A 158 23.58 -11.97 23.35
N GLY A 159 22.86 -12.82 22.61
CA GLY A 159 21.43 -13.09 22.77
C GLY A 159 20.52 -12.06 22.09
N SER A 160 21.08 -11.04 21.43
CA SER A 160 20.32 -10.11 20.61
C SER A 160 19.88 -10.78 19.29
N TYR A 161 19.06 -10.07 18.52
CA TYR A 161 18.54 -10.56 17.24
C TYR A 161 18.81 -9.57 16.13
N SER A 162 19.11 -10.09 14.95
CA SER A 162 19.40 -9.33 13.76
C SER A 162 18.72 -9.97 12.54
N LEU A 163 18.74 -9.26 11.41
CA LEU A 163 18.29 -9.82 10.14
C LEU A 163 19.10 -9.32 8.95
N ASP A 164 19.21 -10.19 7.95
CA ASP A 164 19.69 -9.85 6.62
C ASP A 164 18.60 -10.06 5.58
N LEU A 165 18.64 -9.21 4.55
CA LEU A 165 17.73 -9.27 3.43
C LEU A 165 18.51 -9.59 2.16
N TYR A 166 17.94 -10.48 1.34
CA TYR A 166 18.48 -10.78 0.02
C TYR A 166 17.38 -10.82 -1.02
N TYR A 167 17.71 -10.45 -2.25
CA TYR A 167 16.82 -10.56 -3.38
C TYR A 167 17.40 -11.50 -4.42
N ARG A 168 16.77 -12.66 -4.59
CA ARG A 168 17.14 -13.63 -5.62
C ARG A 168 16.28 -13.40 -6.85
N ASN A 169 16.83 -12.72 -7.85
CA ASN A 169 16.17 -12.45 -9.14
C ASN A 169 16.98 -12.95 -10.35
N ASP A 170 18.05 -13.69 -10.12
CA ASP A 170 18.91 -14.30 -11.12
C ASP A 170 19.25 -15.73 -10.67
N SER A 171 19.05 -16.72 -11.54
CA SER A 171 19.32 -18.12 -11.22
C SER A 171 20.77 -18.53 -11.46
N SER A 172 21.57 -17.69 -12.13
CA SER A 172 22.97 -17.98 -12.48
C SER A 172 23.96 -17.68 -11.34
N ARG A 173 23.48 -17.14 -10.22
CA ARG A 173 24.33 -16.66 -9.13
C ARG A 173 23.59 -16.66 -7.79
N ASP A 174 24.34 -16.31 -6.74
CA ASP A 174 23.82 -16.16 -5.39
C ASP A 174 22.88 -14.94 -5.26
N PRO A 175 21.94 -14.95 -4.29
CA PRO A 175 21.05 -13.83 -4.02
C PRO A 175 21.78 -12.50 -3.80
N TYR A 176 21.24 -11.42 -4.33
CA TYR A 176 21.81 -10.09 -4.15
C TYR A 176 21.54 -9.58 -2.72
N PRO A 177 22.58 -9.17 -1.95
CA PRO A 177 22.36 -8.51 -0.67
C PRO A 177 21.50 -7.26 -0.84
N THR A 178 20.56 -7.06 0.08
CA THR A 178 19.60 -5.94 0.06
C THR A 178 19.76 -5.14 1.36
N PRO A 179 20.74 -4.21 1.43
CA PRO A 179 20.97 -3.44 2.65
C PRO A 179 19.71 -2.70 3.09
N VAL A 180 19.40 -2.74 4.39
CA VAL A 180 18.28 -2.01 4.96
C VAL A 180 18.61 -0.51 4.96
N PRO A 181 17.87 0.34 4.23
CA PRO A 181 18.16 1.76 4.17
C PRO A 181 18.11 2.40 5.56
N GLY A 182 19.19 3.09 5.94
CA GLY A 182 19.32 3.74 7.24
C GLY A 182 19.75 2.83 8.39
N CYS A 183 20.02 1.55 8.15
CA CYS A 183 20.65 0.68 9.15
C CYS A 183 22.18 0.78 9.02
N GLU A 184 22.87 1.05 10.13
CA GLU A 184 24.32 1.31 10.14
C GLU A 184 25.17 0.04 10.11
N THR A 185 24.59 -1.10 10.52
CA THR A 185 25.27 -2.38 10.65
C THR A 185 24.60 -3.47 9.80
N THR A 186 25.38 -4.49 9.46
CA THR A 186 24.94 -5.68 8.72
C THR A 186 25.56 -6.90 9.40
N PRO A 187 24.76 -7.88 9.89
CA PRO A 187 23.30 -7.92 9.87
C PRO A 187 22.62 -6.76 10.61
N CYS A 188 21.42 -6.36 10.18
CA CYS A 188 20.71 -5.21 10.76
C CYS A 188 20.04 -5.62 12.09
N PRO A 189 20.33 -4.94 13.23
CA PRO A 189 19.68 -5.25 14.50
C PRO A 189 18.16 -5.15 14.38
N LEU A 190 17.44 -6.12 14.95
CA LEU A 190 15.98 -6.19 14.81
C LEU A 190 15.29 -4.94 15.36
N THR A 191 15.81 -4.35 16.44
CA THR A 191 15.31 -3.10 17.03
C THR A 191 15.42 -1.95 16.04
N SER A 192 16.60 -1.74 15.45
CA SER A 192 16.86 -0.74 14.42
C SER A 192 15.97 -0.96 13.20
N PHE A 193 15.85 -2.20 12.72
CA PHE A 193 14.98 -2.53 11.59
C PHE A 193 13.53 -2.17 11.87
N THR A 194 13.00 -2.56 13.04
CA THR A 194 11.62 -2.29 13.45
C THR A 194 11.35 -0.78 13.50
N ASP A 195 12.30 0.00 14.02
CA ASP A 195 12.20 1.45 14.06
C ASP A 195 12.22 2.11 12.67
N LEU A 196 13.04 1.60 11.75
CA LEU A 196 13.15 2.11 10.38
C LEU A 196 11.87 1.87 9.56
N VAL A 197 11.18 0.75 9.82
CA VAL A 197 9.97 0.38 9.06
C VAL A 197 8.66 0.76 9.73
N LYS A 198 8.67 1.34 10.94
CA LYS A 198 7.45 1.63 11.72
C LYS A 198 6.44 2.50 10.96
N ASP A 199 6.90 3.46 10.18
CA ASP A 199 6.03 4.39 9.46
C ASP A 199 5.28 3.74 8.31
N VAL A 200 5.75 2.58 7.81
CA VAL A 200 5.11 1.84 6.73
C VAL A 200 4.21 0.72 7.22
N ILE A 201 4.03 0.57 8.53
CA ILE A 201 3.17 -0.45 9.13
C ILE A 201 1.87 0.19 9.62
N SER A 202 0.74 -0.30 9.10
CA SER A 202 -0.58 0.10 9.58
C SER A 202 -0.92 -0.55 10.93
N THR A 203 -1.53 0.23 11.83
CA THR A 203 -2.04 -0.24 13.13
C THR A 203 -3.52 -0.63 13.05
N ASP A 204 -4.30 0.04 12.21
CA ASP A 204 -5.71 -0.27 11.92
C ASP A 204 -6.01 -0.01 10.45
N TRP A 205 -5.74 -1.01 9.62
CA TRP A 205 -5.83 -0.91 8.16
C TRP A 205 -7.24 -0.54 7.69
N ASP A 206 -8.29 -1.07 8.32
CA ASP A 206 -9.68 -0.77 7.96
C ASP A 206 -10.02 0.71 8.19
N THR A 207 -9.55 1.28 9.30
CA THR A 207 -9.75 2.69 9.61
C THR A 207 -8.95 3.58 8.66
N GLU A 208 -7.69 3.24 8.39
CA GLU A 208 -6.84 3.99 7.45
C GLU A 208 -7.37 3.93 6.00
N CYS A 209 -8.03 2.82 5.62
CA CYS A 209 -8.73 2.69 4.35
C CYS A 209 -10.13 3.36 4.33
N GLY A 210 -10.63 3.87 5.45
CA GLY A 210 -11.95 4.49 5.56
C GLY A 210 -13.11 3.50 5.43
N LEU A 211 -12.88 2.21 5.71
CA LEU A 211 -13.91 1.16 5.66
C LEU A 211 -14.81 1.15 6.90
N LYS A 212 -14.31 1.65 8.03
CA LYS A 212 -15.12 1.86 9.23
C LYS A 212 -15.82 3.21 9.14
N PRO A 213 -17.16 3.26 9.30
CA PRO A 213 -17.85 4.54 9.37
C PRO A 213 -17.27 5.36 10.52
N SER A 214 -16.94 6.62 10.26
CA SER A 214 -16.63 7.58 11.32
C SER A 214 -17.92 7.87 12.07
N TRP A 215 -18.23 7.05 13.07
CA TRP A 215 -19.32 7.37 13.99
C TRP A 215 -18.96 8.70 14.66
N PRO A 216 -19.85 9.71 14.69
CA PRO A 216 -19.58 10.92 15.44
C PRO A 216 -19.26 10.50 16.87
N ASN A 217 -18.17 11.05 17.44
CA ASN A 217 -17.70 10.73 18.79
C ASN A 217 -18.90 10.55 19.72
N THR A 218 -19.10 9.33 20.24
CA THR A 218 -20.28 8.96 21.03
C THR A 218 -20.49 9.91 22.21
N GLY A 219 -19.40 10.48 22.74
CA GLY A 219 -19.42 11.52 23.77
C GLY A 219 -20.07 12.84 23.34
N VAL A 220 -19.92 13.27 22.09
CA VAL A 220 -20.56 14.49 21.56
C VAL A 220 -22.06 14.28 21.39
N ILE A 221 -22.47 13.12 20.87
CA ILE A 221 -23.90 12.77 20.76
C ILE A 221 -24.54 12.71 22.15
N ALA A 222 -23.87 12.06 23.11
CA ALA A 222 -24.35 11.98 24.49
C ALA A 222 -24.45 13.37 25.15
N ALA A 223 -23.45 14.23 24.97
CA ALA A 223 -23.45 15.59 25.52
C ALA A 223 -24.58 16.45 24.92
N LEU A 224 -24.81 16.37 23.61
CA LEU A 224 -25.90 17.08 22.94
C LEU A 224 -27.27 16.56 23.41
N ALA A 225 -27.43 15.25 23.55
CA ALA A 225 -28.67 14.66 24.05
C ALA A 225 -29.00 15.12 25.49
N VAL A 226 -27.99 15.15 26.37
CA VAL A 226 -28.14 15.67 27.74
C VAL A 226 -28.48 17.16 27.74
N ALA A 227 -27.80 17.97 26.93
CA ALA A 227 -28.08 19.40 26.83
C ALA A 227 -29.53 19.67 26.35
N VAL A 228 -30.00 18.94 25.34
CA VAL A 228 -31.39 19.03 24.86
C VAL A 228 -32.37 18.61 25.95
N ALA A 229 -32.10 17.52 26.68
CA ALA A 229 -32.94 17.09 27.78
C ALA A 229 -33.04 18.15 28.88
N ILE A 230 -31.93 18.79 29.28
CA ILE A 230 -31.94 19.86 30.28
C ILE A 230 -32.74 21.07 29.79
N LEU A 231 -32.55 21.50 28.53
CA LEU A 231 -33.26 22.64 27.96
C LEU A 231 -34.77 22.39 27.86
N THR A 232 -35.18 21.18 27.49
CA THR A 232 -36.61 20.82 27.44
C THR A 232 -37.25 20.83 28.81
N VAL A 233 -36.58 20.29 29.84
CA VAL A 233 -37.06 20.34 31.23
C VAL A 233 -37.17 21.79 31.73
N ALA A 234 -36.18 22.63 31.45
CA ALA A 234 -36.19 24.03 31.83
C ALA A 234 -37.34 24.81 31.15
N LEU A 235 -37.62 24.52 29.87
CA LEU A 235 -38.72 25.11 29.13
C LEU A 235 -40.08 24.67 29.69
N LEU A 236 -40.26 23.40 30.00
CA LEU A 236 -41.50 22.90 30.60
C LEU A 236 -41.73 23.50 32.00
N ALA A 237 -40.67 23.64 32.79
CA ALA A 237 -40.74 24.29 34.10
C ALA A 237 -41.12 25.77 33.99
N SER A 238 -40.55 26.51 33.04
CA SER A 238 -40.88 27.93 32.85
C SER A 238 -42.31 28.12 32.36
N ILE A 239 -42.80 27.27 31.46
CA ILE A 239 -44.21 27.24 31.04
C ILE A 239 -45.12 26.94 32.23
N ALA A 240 -44.79 25.96 33.07
CA ALA A 240 -45.58 25.62 34.25
C ALA A 240 -45.65 26.78 35.26
N VAL A 241 -44.52 27.46 35.52
CA VAL A 241 -44.46 28.65 36.37
C VAL A 241 -45.32 29.78 35.80
N PHE A 242 -45.23 30.04 34.49
CA PHE A 242 -46.05 31.06 33.83
C PHE A 242 -47.55 30.78 33.93
N ILE A 243 -47.97 29.52 33.72
CA ILE A 243 -49.36 29.09 33.89
C ILE A 243 -49.82 29.27 35.35
N HIS A 244 -48.98 28.91 36.32
CA HIS A 244 -49.31 29.06 37.74
C HIS A 244 -49.45 30.54 38.15
N GLN A 245 -48.53 31.40 37.71
CA GLN A 245 -48.60 32.85 37.94
C GLN A 245 -49.87 33.46 37.33
N ARG A 246 -50.22 33.09 36.08
CA ARG A 246 -51.48 33.53 35.47
C ARG A 246 -52.71 33.08 36.25
N ARG A 247 -52.77 31.82 36.70
CA ARG A 247 -53.90 31.32 37.52
C ARG A 247 -54.04 32.08 38.83
N ASN A 248 -52.92 32.37 39.52
CA ASN A 248 -52.94 33.13 40.78
C ASN A 248 -53.36 34.60 40.58
N LEU A 249 -53.06 35.20 39.43
CA LEU A 249 -53.56 36.54 39.09
C LEU A 249 -55.08 36.53 38.87
N TYR A 250 -55.60 35.56 38.10
CA TYR A 250 -57.05 35.40 37.91
C TYR A 250 -57.81 35.10 39.21
N SER A 251 -57.24 34.32 40.13
CA SER A 251 -57.86 34.05 41.44
C SER A 251 -57.79 35.23 42.43
N ARG A 252 -57.05 36.30 42.13
CA ARG A 252 -57.02 37.54 42.93
C ARG A 252 -58.00 38.61 42.43
N GLU A 253 -58.54 38.44 41.22
CA GLU A 253 -59.45 39.40 40.58
C GLU A 253 -60.93 38.96 40.58
N GLY A 254 -61.26 37.80 41.17
CA GLY A 254 -62.63 37.31 41.37
C GLY A 254 -62.95 37.11 42.84
#